data_AF-A0A923UIU8-F1
#
_entry.id   AF-A0A923UIU8-F1
#
_cell.length_a   1.000
_cell.length_b   1.000
_cell.length_c   1.000
_cell.angle_alpha   90.00
_cell.angle_beta   90.00
_cell.angle_gamma   90.00
#
_symmetry.space_group_name_H-M   'P 1'
#
loop_
_entity.id
_entity.type
_entity.pdbx_description
1 polymer ?
#
loop_
_entity_poly.entity_id
_entity_poly.type
_entity_poly.pdbx_seq_one_letter_code
_entity_poly.pdbx_strand_id
1 'polypeptide(L)' 'MDFNFKKYHTRSINAHSAEERAIINQELKDYYASLTKEEQFGFNIQLQTFLAREVGRLKSDYEAIKGGMGES' A
#
# COMPACT_ATOMS: atom_id res chain seq x y z
N MET A 1 13.04 -11.32 -3.99
CA MET A 1 13.02 -9.84 -3.86
C MET A 1 12.00 -9.46 -2.81
N ASP A 2 12.38 -8.61 -1.86
CA ASP A 2 11.43 -7.95 -0.94
C ASP A 2 11.24 -6.51 -1.43
N PHE A 3 10.05 -6.19 -1.96
CA PHE A 3 9.76 -4.84 -2.44
C PHE A 3 9.15 -3.99 -1.33
N ASN A 4 9.70 -2.80 -1.11
CA ASN A 4 9.27 -1.93 -0.01
C ASN A 4 8.02 -1.10 -0.37
N PHE A 5 6.86 -1.76 -0.39
CA PHE A 5 5.55 -1.13 -0.64
C PHE A 5 5.25 -0.02 0.37
N LYS A 6 5.69 -0.18 1.63
CA LYS A 6 5.48 0.81 2.69
C LYS A 6 6.09 2.17 2.33
N LYS A 7 7.28 2.19 1.72
CA LYS A 7 7.92 3.44 1.26
C LYS A 7 7.04 4.19 0.25
N TYR A 8 6.52 3.50 -0.75
CA TYR A 8 5.65 4.10 -1.77
C TYR A 8 4.30 4.54 -1.19
N HIS A 9 3.71 3.72 -0.33
CA HIS A 9 2.47 4.05 0.37
C HIS A 9 2.62 5.30 1.26
N THR A 10 3.66 5.37 2.11
CA THR A 10 3.93 6.54 2.94
C THR A 10 4.20 7.79 2.10
N ARG A 11 5.00 7.69 1.02
CA ARG A 11 5.23 8.83 0.11
C ARG A 11 3.91 9.31 -0.53
N SER A 12 3.05 8.39 -0.97
CA SER A 12 1.78 8.73 -1.60
C SER A 12 0.79 9.39 -0.63
N ILE A 13 0.75 8.94 0.64
CA ILE A 13 -0.04 9.60 1.70
C ILE A 13 0.45 11.02 1.99
N ASN A 14 1.77 11.19 2.10
CA ASN A 14 2.39 12.48 2.43
C ASN A 14 2.52 13.42 1.23
N ALA A 15 2.20 12.98 0.01
CA ALA A 15 2.22 13.83 -1.17
C ALA A 15 1.20 14.97 -1.01
N HIS A 16 1.67 16.20 -1.17
CA HIS A 16 0.89 17.42 -0.95
C HIS A 16 -0.02 17.74 -2.14
N SER A 17 0.26 17.14 -3.31
CA SER A 17 -0.47 17.37 -4.55
C SER A 17 -0.78 16.09 -5.32
N ALA A 18 -1.82 16.14 -6.16
CA ALA A 18 -2.17 15.04 -7.06
C ALA A 18 -1.05 14.72 -8.08
N GLU A 19 -0.28 15.73 -8.49
CA GLU A 19 0.87 15.58 -9.38
C GLU A 19 2.00 14.75 -8.73
N GLU A 20 2.32 15.01 -7.47
CA GLU A 20 3.30 14.21 -6.73
C GLU A 20 2.85 12.75 -6.58
N ARG A 21 1.56 12.52 -6.31
CA ARG A 21 0.98 11.16 -6.31
C ARG A 21 1.08 10.51 -7.67
N ALA A 22 0.85 11.25 -8.74
CA ALA A 22 0.99 10.75 -10.11
C ALA A 22 2.43 10.33 -10.41
N ILE A 23 3.42 11.13 -10.00
CA ILE A 23 4.84 10.80 -10.14
C ILE A 23 5.18 9.51 -9.38
N ILE A 24 4.76 9.38 -8.12
CA ILE A 24 5.01 8.18 -7.30
C ILE A 24 4.37 6.93 -7.92
N ASN A 25 3.15 7.06 -8.44
CA ASN A 25 2.47 5.98 -9.14
C ASN A 25 3.17 5.62 -10.45
N GLN A 26 3.74 6.60 -11.14
CA GLN A 26 4.50 6.38 -12.36
C GLN A 26 5.81 5.63 -12.06
N GLU A 27 6.57 6.05 -11.03
CA GLU A 27 7.76 5.33 -10.55
C GLU A 27 7.46 3.85 -10.24
N LEU A 28 6.32 3.58 -9.59
CA LEU A 28 5.89 2.21 -9.28
C LEU A 28 5.57 1.39 -10.53
N LYS A 29 4.89 2.00 -11.52
CA LYS A 29 4.58 1.37 -12.81
C LYS A 29 5.82 1.09 -13.63
N ASP A 30 6.76 2.03 -13.68
CA ASP A 30 8.03 1.88 -14.39
C ASP A 30 8.88 0.77 -13.76
N TYR A 31 8.92 0.68 -12.42
CA TYR A 31 9.56 -0.44 -11.74
C TYR A 31 8.90 -1.77 -12.13
N TYR A 32 7.57 -1.86 -12.07
CA TYR A 32 6.85 -3.07 -12.47
C TYR A 32 7.12 -3.47 -13.93
N ALA A 33 7.16 -2.50 -14.83
CA ALA A 33 7.46 -2.72 -16.25
C ALA A 33 8.90 -3.20 -16.50
N SER A 34 9.85 -2.84 -15.61
CA SER A 34 11.23 -3.31 -15.69
C SER A 34 11.43 -4.76 -15.23
N LEU A 35 10.45 -5.33 -14.53
CA LEU A 35 10.52 -6.70 -14.01
C LEU A 35 10.24 -7.75 -15.09
N THR A 36 10.90 -8.90 -14.98
CA THR A 36 10.55 -10.09 -15.77
C THR A 36 9.18 -10.65 -15.35
N LYS A 37 8.58 -11.53 -16.15
CA LYS A 37 7.26 -12.12 -15.84
C LYS A 37 7.24 -12.88 -14.50
N GLU A 38 8.33 -13.56 -14.17
CA GLU A 38 8.47 -14.29 -12.91
C GLU A 38 8.56 -13.34 -11.71
N GLU A 39 9.28 -12.23 -11.86
CA GLU A 39 9.37 -11.19 -10.85
C GLU A 39 8.07 -10.40 -10.70
N GLN A 40 7.36 -10.12 -11.80
CA GLN A 40 6.04 -9.51 -11.78
C GLN A 40 5.03 -10.37 -11.00
N PHE A 41 5.09 -11.70 -11.16
CA PHE A 41 4.26 -12.62 -10.39
C PHE A 41 4.56 -12.51 -8.89
N GLY A 42 5.84 -12.57 -8.51
CA GLY A 42 6.25 -12.39 -7.11
C GLY A 42 5.89 -11.02 -6.53
N PHE A 43 6.01 -9.97 -7.34
CA PHE A 43 5.61 -8.60 -6.99
C PHE A 43 4.11 -8.50 -6.74
N ASN A 44 3.28 -9.09 -7.60
CA ASN A 44 1.82 -9.06 -7.46
C ASN A 44 1.35 -9.76 -6.19
N ILE A 45 1.94 -10.91 -5.85
CA ILE A 45 1.63 -11.61 -4.58
C ILE A 45 1.98 -10.73 -3.37
N GLN A 46 3.15 -10.09 -3.40
CA GLN A 46 3.55 -9.20 -2.31
C GLN A 46 2.65 -7.96 -2.22
N LEU A 47 2.27 -7.37 -3.36
CA LEU A 47 1.34 -6.23 -3.43
C LEU A 47 -0.02 -6.60 -2.83
N GLN A 48 -0.59 -7.73 -3.24
CA GLN A 48 -1.87 -8.22 -2.71
C GLN A 48 -1.79 -8.47 -1.20
N THR A 49 -0.69 -9.08 -0.73
CA THR A 49 -0.44 -9.30 0.70
C THR A 49 -0.35 -7.99 1.46
N PHE A 50 0.35 -7.00 0.92
CA PHE A 50 0.49 -5.67 1.51
C PHE A 50 -0.87 -4.96 1.61
N LEU A 51 -1.63 -4.93 0.52
CA LEU A 51 -2.97 -4.31 0.48
C LEU A 51 -3.95 -5.01 1.44
N ALA A 52 -3.94 -6.34 1.50
CA ALA A 52 -4.79 -7.09 2.42
C ALA A 52 -4.46 -6.78 3.89
N ARG A 53 -3.18 -6.62 4.23
CA ARG A 53 -2.75 -6.20 5.58
C ARG A 53 -3.14 -4.78 5.89
N GLU A 54 -3.01 -3.86 4.93
CA GLU A 54 -3.34 -2.44 5.12
C GLU A 54 -4.85 -2.23 5.28
N VAL A 55 -5.66 -2.84 4.42
CA VAL A 55 -7.14 -2.83 4.50
C VAL A 55 -7.64 -3.55 5.76
N GLY A 56 -7.03 -4.69 6.10
CA GLY A 56 -7.36 -5.41 7.33
C GLY A 56 -7.08 -4.58 8.59
N ARG A 57 -6.00 -3.79 8.59
CA ARG A 57 -5.68 -2.87 9.68
C ARG A 57 -6.72 -1.76 9.80
N LEU A 58 -7.10 -1.12 8.70
CA LEU A 58 -8.15 -0.08 8.68
C LEU A 58 -9.47 -0.55 9.29
N LYS A 59 -9.88 -1.79 8.98
CA LYS A 59 -11.09 -2.37 9.58
C LYS A 59 -10.92 -2.63 11.08
N SER A 60 -9.78 -3.19 11.49
CA SER A 60 -9.47 -3.48 12.89
C SER A 60 -9.39 -2.21 13.76
N ASP A 61 -8.75 -1.14 13.27
CA ASP A 61 -8.66 0.14 13.96
C ASP A 61 -10.05 0.81 14.09
N TYR A 62 -10.90 0.70 13.06
CA TYR A 62 -12.28 1.22 13.10
C TYR A 62 -13.16 0.47 14.11
N GLU A 63 -13.06 -0.87 14.16
CA GLU A 63 -13.81 -1.69 15.12
C GLU A 63 -13.33 -1.46 16.57
N ALA A 64 -12.02 -1.25 16.80
CA ALA A 64 -11.47 -0.95 18.12
C ALA A 64 -11.93 0.41 18.67
N ILE A 65 -11.99 1.44 17.82
CA ILE A 65 -12.48 2.77 18.21
C ILE A 65 -13.99 2.74 18.49
N LYS A 66 -14.76 1.99 17.70
CA LYS A 66 -16.22 1.84 17.91
C LYS A 66 -16.54 0.99 19.14
N GLY A 67 -15.76 -0.05 19.43
CA GLY A 67 -15.93 -0.89 20.61
C GLY A 67 -15.58 -0.18 21.92
N GLY A 68 -14.63 0.76 21.90
CA GLY A 68 -14.22 1.54 23.09
C GLY A 68 -15.18 2.66 23.51
N MET A 69 -16.23 2.96 22.72
CA MET A 69 -17.21 4.01 23.00
C MET A 69 -18.55 3.48 23.56
N GLY A 70 -18.63 2.17 23.85
CA GLY A 70 -19.89 1.49 24.19
C GLY A 70 -19.99 0.86 25.59
N GLU A 71 -18.99 1.03 26.46
CA GLU A 71 -19.03 0.50 27.83
C GLU A 71 -18.61 1.57 28.84
N SER A 72 -19.59 2.29 29.37
CA SER A 72 -19.54 3.05 30.63
C SER A 72 -20.95 3.10 31.21
#